data_AF-A0A9X1MS82-F1
#
_entry.id   AF-A0A9X1MS82-F1
#
_cell.length_a   1.000
_cell.length_b   1.000
_cell.length_c   1.000
_cell.angle_alpha   90.00
_cell.angle_beta   90.00
_cell.angle_gamma   90.00
#
_symmetry.space_group_name_H-M   'P 1'
#
loop_
_entity.id
_entity.type
_entity.pdbx_description
1 polymer ?
#
loop_
_entity_poly.entity_id
_entity_poly.type
_entity_poly.pdbx_seq_one_letter_code
_entity_poly.pdbx_strand_id
1 'polypeptide(L)'
;MNHRNLNVLINRHFGQSHHRRPDPVDDVIFQVADLLKMGRADKALHLLRPSKRHHDFRLINARGVCQMRLGLIDASVNTYRTLALEPVGLSLAVRHNLPNAYKTNLATALLLKGDVTGGEQILDEIDDQDYPMIEKLRDVIAAWRQELTLWEKIEDQLGVATFHSVSLPFKPGELV
;
A
#
# COMPACT_ATOMS: atom_id res chain seq x y z
N MET A 1 -19.14 -17.48 -67.59
CA MET A 1 -17.80 -18.09 -67.49
C MET A 1 -16.95 -17.15 -66.63
N ASN A 2 -16.94 -17.33 -65.30
CA ASN A 2 -15.89 -17.99 -64.52
C ASN A 2 -14.47 -17.52 -64.85
N HIS A 3 -13.83 -16.76 -63.94
CA HIS A 3 -12.75 -17.27 -63.08
C HIS A 3 -12.43 -16.28 -61.94
N ARG A 4 -12.64 -16.76 -60.71
CA ARG A 4 -12.07 -16.28 -59.45
C ARG A 4 -10.57 -16.64 -59.37
N ASN A 5 -9.87 -16.04 -58.40
CA ASN A 5 -8.47 -16.25 -57.97
C ASN A 5 -7.48 -15.27 -58.64
N LEU A 6 -6.49 -14.63 -58.02
CA LEU A 6 -5.77 -14.67 -56.74
C LEU A 6 -5.21 -13.22 -56.56
N ASN A 7 -5.27 -12.53 -55.43
CA ASN A 7 -4.27 -12.62 -54.36
C ASN A 7 -4.67 -11.66 -53.24
N VAL A 8 -5.23 -12.23 -52.19
CA VAL A 8 -5.37 -11.61 -50.88
C VAL A 8 -3.99 -11.73 -50.21
N LEU A 9 -3.15 -10.71 -50.35
CA LEU A 9 -1.94 -10.56 -49.52
C LEU A 9 -2.38 -10.00 -48.17
N ILE A 10 -2.87 -10.91 -47.32
CA ILE A 10 -2.97 -10.71 -45.89
C ILE A 10 -1.53 -10.53 -45.39
N ASN A 11 -1.16 -9.28 -45.12
CA ASN A 11 -0.03 -8.97 -44.25
C ASN A 11 -0.42 -9.41 -42.83
N ARG A 12 -0.18 -10.69 -42.53
CA ARG A 12 -0.09 -11.22 -41.17
C ARG A 12 1.11 -10.55 -40.51
N HIS A 13 0.91 -9.40 -39.90
CA HIS A 13 1.72 -9.04 -38.74
C HIS A 13 1.40 -10.06 -37.67
N PHE A 14 2.25 -11.10 -37.61
CA PHE A 14 2.37 -11.97 -36.46
C PHE A 14 2.63 -11.09 -35.23
N GLY A 15 1.57 -10.82 -34.47
CA GLY A 15 1.69 -10.43 -33.08
C GLY A 15 2.38 -11.58 -32.37
N GLN A 16 3.70 -11.44 -32.19
CA GLN A 16 4.45 -12.28 -31.28
C GLN A 16 3.90 -12.00 -29.88
N SER A 17 2.92 -12.79 -29.46
CA SER A 17 2.54 -12.92 -28.07
C SER A 17 3.73 -13.53 -27.32
N HIS A 18 4.64 -12.65 -26.86
CA HIS A 18 5.69 -13.02 -25.93
C HIS A 18 5.00 -13.65 -24.70
N HIS A 19 5.13 -14.98 -24.55
CA HIS A 19 4.95 -15.65 -23.27
C HIS A 19 5.99 -15.05 -22.29
N ARG A 20 5.61 -13.97 -21.63
CA ARG A 20 6.37 -13.40 -20.51
C ARG A 20 6.36 -14.48 -19.44
N ARG A 21 7.53 -15.06 -19.13
CA ARG A 21 7.65 -15.95 -17.97
C ARG A 21 7.13 -15.18 -16.74
N PRO A 22 6.34 -15.80 -15.84
CA PRO A 22 5.90 -15.16 -14.61
C PRO A 22 7.10 -14.58 -13.89
N ASP A 23 7.01 -13.32 -13.46
CA ASP A 23 8.04 -12.73 -12.61
C ASP A 23 8.02 -13.52 -11.30
N PRO A 24 9.15 -14.12 -10.85
CA PRO A 24 9.17 -14.86 -9.60
C PRO A 24 8.77 -14.03 -8.37
N VAL A 25 8.79 -12.70 -8.45
CA VAL A 25 8.23 -11.83 -7.40
C VAL A 25 6.71 -11.93 -7.37
N ASP A 26 6.04 -12.00 -8.52
CA ASP A 26 4.58 -12.13 -8.59
C ASP A 26 4.13 -13.44 -7.94
N ASP A 27 4.83 -14.54 -8.16
CA ASP A 27 4.55 -15.83 -7.51
C ASP A 27 4.61 -15.74 -5.97
N VAL A 28 5.55 -14.95 -5.44
CA VAL A 28 5.67 -14.71 -3.99
C VAL A 28 4.54 -13.81 -3.51
N ILE A 29 4.20 -12.75 -4.24
CA ILE A 29 3.10 -11.85 -3.90
C ILE A 29 1.75 -12.60 -3.90
N PHE A 30 1.51 -13.49 -4.87
CA PHE A 30 0.31 -14.34 -4.88
C PHE A 30 0.23 -15.24 -3.65
N GLN A 31 1.33 -15.90 -3.28
CA GLN A 31 1.37 -16.74 -2.06
C GLN A 31 1.15 -15.92 -0.79
N VAL A 32 1.73 -14.72 -0.71
CA VAL A 32 1.50 -13.78 0.39
C VAL A 32 0.03 -13.37 0.45
N ALA A 33 -0.57 -13.02 -0.68
CA ALA A 33 -1.97 -12.65 -0.77
C ALA A 33 -2.89 -13.75 -0.25
N ASP A 34 -2.66 -15.00 -0.65
CA ASP A 34 -3.47 -16.14 -0.20
C ASP A 34 -3.31 -16.42 1.29
N LEU A 35 -2.08 -16.36 1.82
CA LEU A 35 -1.86 -16.47 3.27
C LEU A 35 -2.55 -15.34 4.04
N LEU A 36 -2.52 -14.11 3.52
CA LEU A 36 -3.19 -12.96 4.12
C LEU A 36 -4.71 -13.06 4.09
N LYS A 37 -5.31 -13.63 3.03
CA LYS A 37 -6.74 -13.96 2.99
C LYS A 37 -7.11 -14.96 4.08
N MET A 38 -6.26 -15.96 4.31
CA MET A 38 -6.41 -16.97 5.37
C MET A 38 -6.09 -16.46 6.78
N GLY A 39 -5.73 -15.19 6.96
CA GLY A 39 -5.37 -14.62 8.27
C GLY A 39 -3.99 -15.05 8.78
N ARG A 40 -3.13 -15.62 7.93
CA ARG A 40 -1.81 -16.17 8.30
C ARG A 40 -0.70 -15.18 7.98
N ALA A 41 -0.80 -13.98 8.55
CA ALA A 41 0.16 -12.90 8.33
C ALA A 41 1.58 -13.24 8.84
N ASP A 42 1.68 -14.09 9.86
CA ASP A 42 2.92 -14.64 10.39
C ASP A 42 3.69 -15.45 9.35
N LYS A 43 2.99 -16.32 8.61
CA LYS A 43 3.58 -17.16 7.57
C LYS A 43 3.88 -16.38 6.32
N ALA A 44 3.01 -15.43 5.97
CA ALA A 44 3.28 -14.50 4.87
C ALA A 44 4.57 -13.71 5.14
N LEU A 45 4.74 -13.19 6.36
CA LEU A 45 5.97 -12.51 6.76
C LEU A 45 7.20 -13.43 6.72
N HIS A 46 7.04 -14.70 7.09
CA HIS A 46 8.12 -15.69 6.98
C HIS A 46 8.57 -15.93 5.54
N LEU A 47 7.64 -15.95 4.57
CA LEU A 47 7.99 -16.04 3.13
C LEU A 47 8.79 -14.83 2.64
N LEU A 48 8.58 -13.66 3.27
CA LEU A 48 9.24 -12.39 2.94
C LEU A 48 10.57 -12.16 3.66
N ARG A 49 11.11 -13.20 4.32
CA ARG A 49 12.45 -13.15 4.93
C ARG A 49 13.50 -12.75 3.89
N PRO A 50 14.63 -12.15 4.33
CA PRO A 50 15.62 -11.59 3.43
C PRO A 50 16.04 -12.58 2.34
N SER A 51 15.71 -12.24 1.10
CA SER A 51 16.16 -12.94 -0.10
C SER A 51 17.02 -11.98 -0.92
N LYS A 52 17.62 -12.48 -2.01
CA LYS A 52 18.40 -11.65 -2.93
C LYS A 52 17.60 -10.47 -3.53
N ARG A 53 16.26 -10.44 -3.38
CA ARG A 53 15.36 -9.43 -3.92
C ARG A 53 14.72 -8.51 -2.87
N HIS A 54 15.31 -8.39 -1.69
CA HIS A 54 14.73 -7.61 -0.58
C HIS A 54 14.54 -6.11 -0.88
N HIS A 55 15.13 -5.58 -1.96
CA HIS A 55 14.94 -4.21 -2.44
C HIS A 55 13.71 -4.02 -3.33
N ASP A 56 13.01 -5.09 -3.75
CA ASP A 56 11.80 -4.96 -4.58
C ASP A 56 10.67 -4.31 -3.78
N PHE A 57 10.13 -3.20 -4.30
CA PHE A 57 9.11 -2.40 -3.63
C PHE A 57 7.83 -3.21 -3.33
N ARG A 58 7.45 -4.18 -4.17
CA ARG A 58 6.30 -5.06 -3.93
C ARG A 58 6.51 -5.91 -2.68
N LEU A 59 7.72 -6.46 -2.51
CA LEU A 59 8.07 -7.28 -1.34
C LEU A 59 8.18 -6.44 -0.06
N ILE A 60 8.67 -5.20 -0.16
CA ILE A 60 8.72 -4.26 0.97
C ILE A 60 7.30 -3.86 1.39
N ASN A 61 6.43 -3.53 0.43
CA ASN A 61 5.01 -3.25 0.70
C ASN A 61 4.33 -4.44 1.39
N ALA A 62 4.47 -5.64 0.81
CA ALA A 62 3.91 -6.86 1.37
C ALA A 62 4.38 -7.13 2.82
N ARG A 63 5.64 -6.82 3.13
CA ARG A 63 6.20 -6.93 4.49
C ARG A 63 5.50 -5.96 5.44
N GLY A 64 5.34 -4.70 5.01
CA GLY A 64 4.63 -3.67 5.76
C GLY A 64 3.19 -4.07 6.08
N VAL A 65 2.46 -4.63 5.11
CA VAL A 65 1.09 -5.15 5.31
C VAL A 65 1.06 -6.29 6.33
N CYS A 66 1.98 -7.25 6.22
CA CYS A 66 2.05 -8.35 7.19
C CYS A 66 2.33 -7.84 8.60
N GLN A 67 3.23 -6.87 8.75
CA GLN A 67 3.55 -6.25 10.04
C GLN A 67 2.33 -5.55 10.65
N MET A 68 1.57 -4.76 9.89
CA MET A 68 0.33 -4.13 10.41
C MET A 68 -0.66 -5.18 10.91
N ARG A 69 -0.88 -6.25 10.12
CA ARG A 69 -1.82 -7.32 10.47
C ARG A 69 -1.39 -8.18 11.67
N LEU A 70 -0.12 -8.13 12.04
CA LEU A 70 0.43 -8.77 13.24
C LEU A 70 0.50 -7.83 14.45
N GLY A 71 0.06 -6.58 14.32
CA GLY A 71 0.20 -5.57 15.38
C GLY A 71 1.64 -5.06 15.57
N LEU A 72 2.55 -5.36 14.63
CA LEU A 72 3.93 -4.90 14.65
C LEU A 72 4.03 -3.48 14.07
N ILE A 73 3.29 -2.54 14.68
CA ILE A 73 3.00 -1.23 14.09
C ILE A 73 4.27 -0.40 13.86
N ASP A 74 5.18 -0.33 14.84
CA ASP A 74 6.45 0.40 14.67
C ASP A 74 7.31 -0.14 13.53
N ALA A 75 7.38 -1.46 13.40
CA ALA A 75 8.12 -2.10 12.32
C ALA A 75 7.50 -1.80 10.95
N SER A 76 6.17 -1.72 10.89
CA SER A 76 5.45 -1.34 9.69
C SER A 76 5.71 0.11 9.29
N VAL A 77 5.59 1.05 10.24
CA VAL A 77 5.89 2.48 10.01
C VAL A 77 7.31 2.66 9.49
N ASN A 78 8.30 1.99 10.11
CA ASN A 78 9.69 2.06 9.65
C ASN A 78 9.84 1.51 8.23
N THR A 79 9.22 0.37 7.94
CA THR A 79 9.22 -0.23 6.59
C THR A 79 8.65 0.76 5.56
N TYR A 80 7.51 1.37 5.84
CA TYR A 80 6.87 2.30 4.91
C TYR A 80 7.59 3.65 4.80
N ARG A 81 8.20 4.18 5.87
CA ARG A 81 9.02 5.40 5.76
C ARG A 81 10.20 5.19 4.81
N THR A 82 10.85 4.03 4.85
CA THR A 82 11.95 3.71 3.91
C THR A 82 11.48 3.49 2.47
N LEU A 83 10.25 3.02 2.30
CA LEU A 83 9.66 2.73 1.00
C LEU A 83 9.10 3.99 0.34
N ALA A 84 8.23 4.70 1.05
CA ALA A 84 7.34 5.71 0.52
C ALA A 84 7.83 7.15 0.70
N LEU A 85 8.85 7.39 1.53
CA LEU A 85 9.45 8.71 1.67
C LEU A 85 10.79 8.80 0.94
N GLU A 86 11.07 9.98 0.41
CA GLU A 86 12.38 10.33 -0.13
C GLU A 86 12.85 11.71 0.39
N PRO A 87 14.17 11.92 0.48
CA PRO A 87 14.70 13.23 0.84
C PRO A 87 14.42 14.27 -0.25
N VAL A 88 13.86 15.40 0.13
CA VAL A 88 13.68 16.59 -0.72
C VAL A 88 14.25 17.80 0.03
N GLY A 89 15.52 18.12 -0.27
CA GLY A 89 16.27 19.14 0.46
C GLY A 89 16.55 18.71 1.91
N LEU A 90 16.02 19.47 2.87
CA LEU A 90 16.14 19.18 4.31
C LEU A 90 14.91 18.46 4.89
N SER A 91 13.92 18.14 4.04
CA SER A 91 12.66 17.52 4.44
C SER A 91 12.51 16.12 3.81
N LEU A 92 11.53 15.37 4.29
CA LEU A 92 11.04 14.15 3.64
C LEU A 92 9.74 14.45 2.93
N ALA A 93 9.56 13.88 1.74
CA ALA A 93 8.30 13.97 0.97
C ALA A 93 7.87 12.58 0.50
N VAL A 94 6.59 12.41 0.21
CA VAL A 94 6.06 11.18 -0.38
C VAL A 94 6.56 11.01 -1.82
N ARG A 95 7.10 9.82 -2.13
CA ARG A 95 7.57 9.47 -3.49
C ARG A 95 6.42 9.48 -4.49
N HIS A 96 6.46 10.35 -5.49
CA HIS A 96 5.39 10.45 -6.48
C HIS A 96 5.22 9.18 -7.33
N ASN A 97 6.33 8.51 -7.70
CA ASN A 97 6.35 7.36 -8.61
C ASN A 97 5.91 6.02 -8.00
N LEU A 98 5.38 6.01 -6.77
CA LEU A 98 4.86 4.80 -6.13
C LEU A 98 3.36 4.65 -6.34
N PRO A 99 2.85 3.40 -6.41
CA PRO A 99 1.41 3.15 -6.38
C PRO A 99 0.75 3.80 -5.15
N ASN A 100 -0.46 4.35 -5.33
CA ASN A 100 -1.18 5.02 -4.24
C ASN A 100 -1.42 4.10 -3.05
N ALA A 101 -1.65 2.80 -3.28
CA ALA A 101 -1.73 1.80 -2.23
C ALA A 101 -0.54 1.80 -1.26
N TYR A 102 0.67 2.10 -1.74
CA TYR A 102 1.87 2.07 -0.89
C TYR A 102 1.90 3.32 0.01
N LYS A 103 1.42 4.45 -0.53
CA LYS A 103 1.26 5.72 0.19
C LYS A 103 0.15 5.62 1.24
N THR A 104 -1.02 5.10 0.85
CA THR A 104 -2.12 4.86 1.80
C THR A 104 -1.79 3.80 2.85
N ASN A 105 -0.93 2.84 2.55
CA ASN A 105 -0.42 1.91 3.57
C ASN A 105 0.50 2.60 4.58
N LEU A 106 1.33 3.57 4.17
CA LEU A 106 2.08 4.41 5.11
C LEU A 106 1.11 5.19 6.01
N ALA A 107 0.11 5.85 5.43
CA ALA A 107 -0.92 6.56 6.19
C ALA A 107 -1.61 5.61 7.19
N THR A 108 -2.03 4.43 6.73
CA THR A 108 -2.66 3.40 7.58
C THR A 108 -1.75 3.01 8.76
N ALA A 109 -0.46 2.81 8.53
CA ALA A 109 0.50 2.46 9.58
C ALA A 109 0.69 3.60 10.59
N LEU A 110 0.69 4.85 10.15
CA LEU A 110 0.77 6.04 11.02
C LEU A 110 -0.50 6.18 11.88
N LEU A 111 -1.69 6.01 11.28
CA LEU A 111 -2.95 6.02 12.03
C LEU A 111 -2.97 4.93 13.12
N LEU A 112 -2.57 3.70 12.80
CA LEU A 112 -2.48 2.61 13.77
C LEU A 112 -1.44 2.86 14.87
N LYS A 113 -0.44 3.72 14.62
CA LYS A 113 0.53 4.16 15.61
C LYS A 113 0.00 5.27 16.51
N GLY A 114 -1.13 5.88 16.16
CA GLY A 114 -1.66 7.08 16.81
C GLY A 114 -1.07 8.38 16.26
N ASP A 115 -0.29 8.33 15.18
CA ASP A 115 0.22 9.51 14.47
C ASP A 115 -0.80 9.95 13.42
N VAL A 116 -1.93 10.51 13.90
CA VAL A 116 -3.07 10.88 13.04
C VAL A 116 -2.70 12.03 12.11
N THR A 117 -2.05 13.07 12.63
CA THR A 117 -1.56 14.20 11.84
C THR A 117 -0.61 13.75 10.73
N GLY A 118 0.35 12.87 11.04
CA GLY A 118 1.23 12.31 10.02
C GLY A 118 0.46 11.49 8.98
N GLY A 119 -0.53 10.70 9.42
CA GLY A 119 -1.43 9.97 8.52
C GLY A 119 -2.17 10.89 7.54
N GLU A 120 -2.76 11.98 8.02
CA GLU A 120 -3.47 12.98 7.21
C GLU A 120 -2.55 13.67 6.20
N GLN A 121 -1.36 14.10 6.64
CA GLN A 121 -0.37 14.72 5.76
C GLN A 121 -0.03 13.82 4.58
N ILE A 122 0.16 12.52 4.81
CA ILE A 122 0.41 11.56 3.73
C ILE A 122 -0.78 11.46 2.78
N LEU A 123 -2.02 11.51 3.27
CA LEU A 123 -3.22 11.46 2.41
C LEU A 123 -3.36 12.73 1.54
N ASP A 124 -2.98 13.89 2.08
CA ASP A 124 -3.04 15.16 1.38
C ASP A 124 -1.93 15.29 0.31
N GLU A 125 -0.81 14.56 0.47
CA GLU A 125 0.28 14.49 -0.52
C GLU A 125 0.01 13.51 -1.70
N ILE A 126 -1.07 12.73 -1.67
CA ILE A 126 -1.38 11.80 -2.78
C ILE A 126 -2.05 12.55 -3.93
N ASP A 127 -1.42 12.59 -5.10
CA ASP A 127 -1.95 13.34 -6.27
C ASP A 127 -3.34 12.85 -6.73
N ASP A 128 -3.59 11.55 -6.68
CA ASP A 128 -4.86 10.93 -7.09
C ASP A 128 -5.83 10.84 -5.91
N GLN A 129 -6.57 11.92 -5.70
CA GLN A 129 -7.55 12.04 -4.63
C GLN A 129 -8.78 11.14 -4.80
N ASP A 130 -8.97 10.53 -5.98
CA ASP A 130 -10.08 9.60 -6.26
C ASP A 130 -9.75 8.15 -5.85
N TYR A 131 -8.55 7.90 -5.31
CA TYR A 131 -8.17 6.57 -4.83
C TYR A 131 -9.04 6.12 -3.63
N PRO A 132 -9.85 5.04 -3.74
CA PRO A 132 -10.90 4.73 -2.76
C PRO A 132 -10.45 4.53 -1.31
N MET A 133 -9.18 4.17 -1.09
CA MET A 133 -8.66 4.01 0.26
C MET A 133 -8.46 5.36 0.97
N ILE A 134 -8.25 6.46 0.24
CA ILE A 134 -8.12 7.80 0.84
C ILE A 134 -9.42 8.18 1.54
N GLU A 135 -10.56 8.05 0.86
CA GLU A 135 -11.87 8.32 1.43
C GLU A 135 -12.13 7.45 2.67
N LYS A 136 -11.88 6.14 2.58
CA LYS A 136 -12.02 5.22 3.73
C LYS A 136 -11.18 5.64 4.93
N LEU A 137 -9.95 6.08 4.72
CA LEU A 137 -9.07 6.51 5.81
C LEU A 137 -9.52 7.86 6.37
N ARG A 138 -10.01 8.78 5.54
CA ARG A 138 -10.62 10.04 6.00
C ARG A 138 -11.86 9.78 6.84
N ASP A 139 -12.71 8.83 6.46
CA ASP A 139 -13.88 8.42 7.25
C ASP A 139 -13.47 7.83 8.61
N VAL A 140 -12.42 7.00 8.64
CA VAL A 140 -11.85 6.47 9.89
C VAL A 140 -11.40 7.61 10.81
N ILE A 141 -10.67 8.58 10.28
CA ILE A 141 -10.16 9.72 11.06
C ILE A 141 -11.33 10.57 11.57
N ALA A 142 -12.34 10.82 10.74
CA ALA A 142 -13.52 11.56 11.10
C ALA A 142 -14.32 10.87 12.22
N ALA A 143 -14.51 9.55 12.13
CA ALA A 143 -15.17 8.76 13.16
C ALA A 143 -14.36 8.77 14.47
N TRP A 144 -13.05 8.55 14.40
CA TRP A 144 -12.16 8.60 15.57
C TRP A 144 -12.22 9.97 16.27
N ARG A 145 -12.22 11.09 15.53
CA ARG A 145 -12.37 12.44 16.11
C ARG A 145 -13.69 12.67 16.83
N GLN A 146 -14.75 11.98 16.44
CA GLN A 146 -16.05 12.06 17.13
C GLN A 146 -16.04 11.33 18.48
N GLU A 147 -15.19 10.30 18.62
CA GLU A 147 -15.03 9.53 19.85
C GLU A 147 -14.18 10.25 20.91
N LEU A 148 -13.36 11.23 20.49
CA LEU A 148 -12.51 11.99 21.39
C LEU A 148 -13.30 12.87 22.37
N THR A 149 -12.84 12.88 23.63
CA THR A 149 -13.26 13.87 24.62
C THR A 149 -12.81 15.27 24.23
N LEU A 150 -13.39 16.30 24.88
CA LEU A 150 -12.98 17.69 24.63
C LEU A 150 -11.49 17.92 24.90
N TRP A 151 -10.91 17.20 25.88
CA TRP A 151 -9.49 17.32 26.20
C TRP A 151 -8.61 16.66 25.14
N GLU A 152 -8.96 15.45 24.71
CA GLU A 152 -8.22 14.75 23.65
C GLU A 152 -8.31 15.48 22.30
N LYS A 153 -9.39 16.20 22.03
CA LYS A 153 -9.49 17.09 20.85
C LYS A 153 -8.48 18.22 20.89
N ILE A 154 -8.19 18.76 22.08
CA ILE A 154 -7.13 19.77 22.25
C ILE A 154 -5.76 19.12 22.06
N GLU A 155 -5.55 17.93 22.60
CA GLU A 155 -4.30 17.16 22.39
C GLU A 155 -4.06 16.87 20.90
N ASP A 156 -5.07 16.39 20.17
CA ASP A 156 -5.03 16.18 18.70
C ASP A 156 -4.68 17.48 17.96
N GLN A 157 -5.32 18.60 18.30
CA GLN A 157 -5.02 19.91 17.70
C GLN A 157 -3.59 20.39 17.95
N LEU A 158 -2.97 19.97 19.06
CA LEU A 158 -1.59 20.29 19.39
C LEU A 158 -0.59 19.26 18.85
N GLY A 159 -1.05 18.23 18.14
CA GLY A 159 -0.21 17.13 17.64
C GLY A 159 0.36 16.24 18.74
N VAL A 160 -0.28 16.21 19.91
CA VAL A 160 0.09 15.35 21.04
C VAL A 160 -0.60 14.01 20.86
N ALA A 161 0.13 12.91 21.09
CA ALA A 161 -0.43 11.57 21.01
C ALA A 161 -1.56 11.41 22.04
N THR A 162 -2.78 11.13 21.56
CA THR A 162 -3.93 10.86 22.40
C THR A 162 -3.89 9.44 22.96
N PHE A 163 -4.55 9.19 24.09
CA PHE A 163 -4.71 7.84 24.62
C PHE A 163 -5.65 6.95 23.78
N HIS A 164 -6.56 7.57 23.02
CA HIS A 164 -7.54 6.85 22.20
C HIS A 164 -6.93 6.34 20.90
N SER A 165 -6.88 5.02 20.72
CA SER A 165 -6.29 4.38 19.53
C SER A 165 -7.24 4.41 18.34
N VAL A 166 -6.71 4.62 17.13
CA VAL A 166 -7.48 4.51 15.90
C VAL A 166 -7.84 3.04 15.63
N SER A 167 -9.14 2.76 15.46
CA SER A 167 -9.64 1.44 15.08
C SER A 167 -10.02 1.43 13.59
N LEU A 168 -9.53 0.44 12.84
CA LEU A 168 -9.88 0.27 11.44
C LEU A 168 -11.06 -0.71 11.31
N PRO A 169 -12.16 -0.34 10.62
CA PRO A 169 -13.28 -1.25 10.37
C PRO A 169 -12.97 -2.31 9.29
N PHE A 170 -11.73 -2.34 8.78
CA PHE A 170 -11.26 -3.24 7.75
C PHE A 170 -9.84 -3.73 8.06
N LYS A 171 -9.41 -4.81 7.38
CA LYS A 171 -8.05 -5.33 7.53
C LYS A 171 -7.04 -4.34 6.94
N PRO A 172 -5.99 -3.95 7.68
CA PRO A 172 -5.02 -2.97 7.19
C PRO A 172 -4.21 -3.50 6.00
N GLY A 173 -3.90 -2.58 5.09
CA GLY A 173 -2.90 -2.78 4.05
C GLY A 173 -3.38 -3.44 2.76
N GLU A 174 -2.95 -2.88 1.62
CA GLU A 174 -3.15 -3.37 0.26
C GLU A 174 -1.83 -3.85 -0.36
N LEU A 175 -1.83 -4.95 -1.12
CA LEU A 175 -0.59 -5.52 -1.68
C LEU A 175 -0.18 -4.92 -3.04
N VAL A 176 -1.16 -4.66 -3.91
CA VAL A 176 -1.09 -4.42 -5.37
C VAL A 176 -0.23 -5.41 -6.14
#